data_AF-A0A1Q7LZR5-F1
#
_entry.id   AF-A0A1Q7LZR5-F1
#
_cell.length_a   1.000
_cell.length_b   1.000
_cell.length_c   1.000
_cell.angle_alpha   90.00
_cell.angle_beta   90.00
_cell.angle_gamma   90.00
#
_symmetry.space_group_name_H-M   'P 1'
#
loop_
_entity.id
_entity.type
_entity.pdbx_description
1 polymer ?
#
loop_
_entity_poly.entity_id
_entity_poly.type
_entity_poly.pdbx_seq_one_letter_code
_entity_poly.pdbx_strand_id
1 'polypeptide(L)'
;MEKRLLILPLAWASFGIGEVYALRYLFGDIINSVPFIPNDKPIGGSVLNVLFFNSAVLLGLIGISLYALGFWKIDFSSRKSKADVLALSVLMVSGFLLWYTPVALFAALVALVYFLAVSLE
;
A
#
# COMPACT_ATOMS: atom_id res chain seq x y z
N MET A 1 5.62 -22.32 -19.04
CA MET A 1 6.19 -22.05 -17.70
C MET A 1 7.18 -20.88 -17.75
N GLU A 2 8.12 -20.86 -18.70
CA GLU A 2 9.20 -19.85 -18.79
C GLU A 2 8.75 -18.39 -18.69
N LYS A 3 7.74 -17.95 -19.45
CA LYS A 3 7.30 -16.54 -19.43
C LYS A 3 6.75 -16.06 -18.08
N ARG A 4 6.19 -16.95 -17.25
CA ARG A 4 5.63 -16.60 -15.93
C ARG A 4 6.72 -16.50 -14.87
N LEU A 5 7.77 -17.30 -14.99
CA LEU A 5 8.92 -17.26 -14.09
C LEU A 5 9.69 -15.92 -14.19
N LEU A 6 9.66 -15.26 -15.35
CA LEU A 6 10.26 -13.93 -15.55
C LEU A 6 9.60 -12.83 -14.70
N ILE A 7 8.41 -13.08 -14.14
CA ILE A 7 7.73 -12.15 -13.23
C ILE A 7 8.40 -12.14 -11.86
N LEU A 8 9.00 -13.26 -11.43
CA LEU A 8 9.63 -13.37 -10.10
C LEU A 8 10.77 -12.37 -9.90
N PRO A 9 11.78 -12.27 -10.79
CA PRO A 9 12.84 -11.28 -10.66
C PRO A 9 12.29 -9.85 -10.57
N LEU A 10 11.28 -9.52 -11.38
CA LEU A 10 10.66 -8.20 -11.37
C LEU A 10 9.90 -7.92 -10.07
N ALA A 11 9.12 -8.87 -9.58
CA ALA A 11 8.34 -8.73 -8.35
C ALA A 11 9.25 -8.58 -7.12
N TRP A 12 10.28 -9.43 -7.02
CA TRP A 12 11.24 -9.39 -5.91
C TRP A 12 12.17 -8.18 -5.99
N ALA A 13 12.62 -7.77 -7.18
CA ALA A 13 13.41 -6.55 -7.34
C ALA A 13 12.60 -5.31 -6.96
N SER A 14 11.33 -5.22 -7.39
CA SER A 14 10.43 -4.12 -7.04
C SER A 14 10.18 -4.07 -5.53
N PHE A 15 9.96 -5.24 -4.91
CA PHE A 15 9.81 -5.36 -3.46
C PHE A 15 11.06 -4.90 -2.72
N GLY A 16 12.24 -5.42 -3.08
CA GLY A 16 13.51 -5.07 -2.42
C GLY A 16 13.86 -3.60 -2.58
N ILE A 17 13.69 -3.03 -3.77
CA ILE A 17 13.90 -1.59 -3.99
C ILE A 17 12.91 -0.78 -3.15
N GLY A 18 11.63 -1.15 -3.18
CA GLY A 18 10.58 -0.48 -2.41
C GLY A 18 10.83 -0.53 -0.91
N GLU A 19 11.29 -1.67 -0.38
CA GLU A 19 11.66 -1.83 1.02
C GLU A 19 12.82 -0.92 1.41
N VAL A 20 13.88 -0.85 0.59
CA VAL A 20 15.02 0.06 0.84
C VAL A 20 14.56 1.52 0.90
N TYR A 21 13.72 1.97 -0.05
CA TYR A 21 13.20 3.33 -0.04
C TYR A 21 12.24 3.59 1.12
N ALA A 22 11.39 2.63 1.48
CA ALA A 22 10.46 2.74 2.60
C ALA A 22 11.22 2.84 3.93
N LEU A 23 12.24 1.99 4.14
CA LEU A 23 13.12 2.04 5.30
C LEU A 23 13.86 3.37 5.37
N ARG A 24 14.40 3.85 4.23
CA ARG A 24 15.07 5.16 4.16
C ARG A 24 14.12 6.33 4.49
N TYR A 25 12.87 6.27 4.03
CA TYR A 25 11.87 7.29 4.33
C TYR A 25 11.41 7.30 5.80
N LEU A 26 11.41 6.14 6.45
CA LEU A 26 10.99 5.99 7.84
C LEU A 26 12.14 6.26 8.83
N PHE A 27 13.36 5.84 8.51
CA PHE A 27 14.51 5.85 9.42
C PHE A 27 15.64 6.81 9.00
N GLY A 28 15.50 7.50 7.86
CA GLY A 28 16.56 8.35 7.31
C GLY A 28 17.64 7.55 6.57
N ASP A 29 18.75 8.21 6.23
CA ASP A 29 19.87 7.57 5.54
C ASP A 29 20.51 6.50 6.43
N ILE A 30 20.35 5.23 6.05
CA ILE A 30 20.87 4.03 6.74
C ILE A 30 22.41 4.06 6.88
N ILE A 31 23.09 5.00 6.21
CA ILE A 31 24.54 5.10 6.12
C ILE A 31 25.16 5.77 7.36
N ASN A 32 24.39 6.47 8.20
CA ASN A 32 24.93 7.12 9.40
C ASN A 32 24.24 6.65 10.67
N SER A 33 24.98 5.91 11.50
CA SER A 33 24.63 5.56 12.87
C SER A 33 24.47 6.81 13.75
N VAL A 34 23.28 7.41 13.81
CA VAL A 34 22.93 8.50 14.73
C VAL A 34 21.41 8.48 15.04
N PRO A 35 20.96 9.04 16.18
CA PRO A 35 19.84 8.51 16.95
C PRO A 35 18.52 8.78 16.24
N PHE A 36 17.63 7.79 16.35
CA PHE A 36 16.22 7.82 15.97
C PHE A 36 15.61 9.23 16.05
N ILE A 37 15.38 9.85 14.88
CA ILE A 37 14.59 11.08 14.78
C ILE A 37 13.13 10.66 14.96
N PRO A 38 12.39 11.21 15.95
CA PRO A 38 10.97 10.93 16.09
C PRO A 38 10.25 11.33 14.80
N ASN A 39 9.55 10.37 14.20
CA ASN A 39 8.79 10.58 12.98
C ASN A 39 7.56 11.45 13.31
N ASP A 40 7.67 12.77 13.20
CA ASP A 40 6.61 13.79 13.39
C ASP A 40 5.51 13.74 12.30
N LYS A 41 5.26 12.57 11.69
CA LYS A 41 4.16 12.40 10.74
C LYS A 41 2.87 12.16 11.52
N PRO A 42 1.85 13.04 11.41
CA PRO A 42 0.67 13.05 12.28
C PRO A 42 -0.18 11.76 12.23
N ILE A 43 0.02 10.88 11.24
CA ILE A 43 -0.75 9.65 11.01
C ILE A 43 0.17 8.42 10.78
N GLY A 44 1.50 8.64 10.74
CA GLY A 44 2.50 7.60 10.48
C GLY A 44 2.79 6.67 11.66
N GLY A 45 2.27 6.97 12.85
CA GLY A 45 2.50 6.20 14.08
C GLY A 45 1.48 5.11 14.38
N SER A 46 0.41 4.97 13.58
CA SER A 46 -0.60 3.93 13.82
C SER A 46 -0.08 2.54 13.41
N VAL A 47 0.18 1.70 14.41
CA VAL A 47 0.63 0.31 14.26
C VAL A 47 -0.29 -0.48 13.32
N LEU A 48 -1.60 -0.30 13.40
CA LEU A 48 -2.57 -1.03 12.58
C LEU A 48 -2.43 -0.70 11.08
N ASN A 49 -2.22 0.57 10.75
CA ASN A 49 -2.05 0.97 9.36
C ASN A 49 -0.74 0.38 8.82
N VAL A 50 0.36 0.55 9.53
CA VAL A 50 1.67 0.01 9.14
C VAL A 50 1.60 -1.52 8.97
N LEU A 51 0.95 -2.23 9.88
CA LEU A 51 0.72 -3.67 9.77
C LEU A 51 -0.10 -4.02 8.54
N PHE A 52 -1.20 -3.31 8.27
CA PHE A 52 -2.01 -3.55 7.07
C PHE A 52 -1.19 -3.37 5.80
N PHE A 53 -0.42 -2.29 5.68
CA PHE A 53 0.44 -2.04 4.51
C PHE A 53 1.44 -3.18 4.31
N ASN A 54 2.18 -3.56 5.36
CA ASN A 54 3.18 -4.62 5.29
C ASN A 54 2.55 -5.97 4.94
N SER A 55 1.44 -6.34 5.59
CA SER A 55 0.71 -7.58 5.30
C SER A 55 0.17 -7.60 3.87
N ALA A 56 -0.42 -6.50 3.39
CA ALA A 56 -0.94 -6.40 2.03
C ALA A 56 0.17 -6.56 0.97
N VAL A 57 1.32 -5.93 1.17
CA VAL A 57 2.48 -6.05 0.28
C VAL A 57 3.02 -7.48 0.28
N LEU A 58 3.17 -8.11 1.45
CA LEU A 58 3.62 -9.50 1.55
C LEU A 58 2.65 -10.48 0.89
N LEU A 59 1.33 -10.30 1.11
CA LEU A 59 0.31 -11.12 0.46
C LEU A 59 0.33 -10.95 -1.07
N GLY A 60 0.56 -9.73 -1.56
CA GLY A 60 0.76 -9.45 -2.98
C GLY A 60 1.97 -10.19 -3.55
N LEU A 61 3.12 -10.09 -2.87
CA LEU A 61 4.36 -10.77 -3.28
C LEU A 61 4.22 -12.29 -3.30
N ILE A 62 3.58 -12.86 -2.26
CA ILE A 62 3.28 -14.30 -2.18
C ILE A 62 2.33 -14.70 -3.30
N GLY A 63 1.24 -13.95 -3.51
CA GLY A 63 0.27 -14.22 -4.58
C GLY A 63 0.91 -14.21 -5.97
N ILE A 64 1.76 -13.21 -6.27
CA ILE A 64 2.52 -13.12 -7.51
C ILE A 64 3.49 -14.30 -7.65
N SER A 65 4.16 -14.68 -6.55
CA SER A 65 5.10 -15.80 -6.54
C SER A 65 4.38 -17.13 -6.81
N LEU A 66 3.24 -17.37 -6.16
CA LEU A 66 2.41 -18.55 -6.37
C LEU A 66 1.86 -18.62 -7.81
N TYR A 67 1.48 -17.47 -8.37
CA TYR A 67 1.07 -17.38 -9.78
C TYR A 67 2.22 -17.69 -10.74
N ALA A 68 3.39 -17.12 -10.50
CA ALA A 68 4.58 -17.29 -11.34
C ALA A 68 5.11 -18.72 -11.34
N LEU A 69 5.12 -19.36 -10.16
CA LEU A 69 5.49 -20.77 -9.97
C LEU A 69 4.43 -21.75 -10.51
N GLY A 70 3.23 -21.25 -10.85
CA GLY A 70 2.15 -22.06 -11.42
C GLY A 70 1.33 -22.85 -10.40
N PHE A 71 1.53 -22.61 -9.09
CA PHE A 71 0.67 -23.14 -8.03
C PHE A 71 -0.71 -22.49 -8.06
N TRP A 72 -0.78 -21.19 -8.32
CA TRP A 72 -2.05 -20.48 -8.50
C TRP A 72 -2.34 -20.25 -9.98
N LYS A 73 -3.25 -21.04 -10.53
CA LYS A 73 -3.64 -20.95 -11.96
C LYS A 73 -4.85 -20.05 -12.12
N ILE A 74 -4.60 -18.76 -12.31
CA ILE A 74 -5.64 -17.79 -12.67
C ILE A 74 -6.01 -17.99 -14.14
N ASP A 75 -7.29 -18.26 -14.41
CA ASP A 75 -7.83 -18.33 -15.75
C ASP A 75 -8.35 -16.96 -16.17
N PHE A 76 -7.50 -16.19 -16.82
CA PHE A 76 -7.84 -14.88 -17.36
C PHE A 76 -8.80 -14.93 -18.56
N SER A 77 -9.29 -16.09 -18.99
CA SER A 77 -10.40 -16.16 -19.96
C SER A 77 -11.77 -16.15 -19.26
N SER A 78 -11.83 -16.67 -18.03
CA SER A 78 -13.05 -16.74 -17.23
C SER A 78 -13.43 -15.38 -16.64
N ARG A 79 -14.67 -14.95 -16.91
CA ARG A 79 -15.23 -13.72 -16.32
C ARG A 79 -15.26 -13.77 -14.78
N LYS A 80 -15.53 -14.95 -14.21
CA LYS A 80 -15.53 -15.16 -12.76
C LYS A 80 -14.14 -14.93 -12.17
N SER A 81 -13.13 -15.58 -12.74
CA SER A 81 -11.75 -15.45 -12.24
C SER A 81 -11.22 -14.01 -12.37
N LYS A 82 -11.60 -13.28 -13.43
CA LYS A 82 -11.31 -11.84 -13.54
C LYS A 82 -11.98 -11.02 -12.44
N ALA A 83 -13.26 -11.28 -12.17
CA ALA A 83 -14.00 -10.57 -11.13
C ALA A 83 -13.39 -10.82 -9.75
N ASP A 84 -12.96 -12.05 -9.46
CA ASP A 84 -12.32 -12.40 -8.18
C ASP A 84 -10.98 -11.67 -7.99
N VAL A 85 -10.12 -11.64 -9.02
CA VAL A 85 -8.85 -10.89 -8.99
C VAL A 85 -9.10 -9.39 -8.86
N LEU A 86 -10.11 -8.87 -9.57
CA LEU A 86 -10.47 -7.46 -9.51
C LEU A 86 -11.00 -7.10 -8.11
N ALA A 87 -11.87 -7.91 -7.52
CA ALA A 87 -12.36 -7.72 -6.16
C ALA A 87 -11.22 -7.72 -5.12
N LEU A 88 -10.26 -8.65 -5.24
CA LEU A 88 -9.07 -8.66 -4.40
C LEU A 88 -8.23 -7.38 -4.56
N SER A 89 -8.05 -6.91 -5.80
CA SER A 89 -7.33 -5.67 -6.05
C SER A 89 -8.05 -4.44 -5.48
N VAL A 90 -9.38 -4.37 -5.60
CA VAL A 90 -10.20 -3.29 -5.04
C VAL A 90 -10.15 -3.31 -3.52
N LEU A 91 -10.21 -4.49 -2.88
CA LEU A 91 -10.06 -4.63 -1.43
C LEU A 91 -8.72 -4.06 -0.96
N MET A 92 -7.64 -4.43 -1.64
CA MET A 92 -6.28 -4.00 -1.29
C MET A 92 -6.12 -2.48 -1.45
N VAL A 93 -6.57 -1.93 -2.58
CA VAL A 93 -6.54 -0.49 -2.87
C VAL A 93 -7.40 0.30 -1.90
N SER A 94 -8.59 -0.20 -1.56
CA SER A 94 -9.48 0.45 -0.59
C SER A 94 -8.82 0.53 0.79
N GLY A 95 -8.14 -0.53 1.23
CA GLY A 95 -7.38 -0.51 2.48
C GLY A 95 -6.24 0.51 2.46
N PHE A 96 -5.55 0.69 1.33
CA PHE A 96 -4.55 1.75 1.17
C PHE A 96 -5.17 3.15 1.20
N LEU A 97 -6.34 3.34 0.58
CA LEU A 97 -7.04 4.61 0.56
C LEU A 97 -7.60 5.03 1.93
N LEU A 98 -7.96 4.07 2.78
CA LEU A 98 -8.37 4.33 4.17
C LEU A 98 -7.31 5.08 4.97
N TRP A 99 -6.03 4.97 4.59
CA TRP A 99 -4.95 5.73 5.19
C TRP A 99 -5.08 7.25 4.98
N TYR A 100 -5.62 7.67 3.84
CA TYR A 100 -5.82 9.08 3.49
C TYR A 100 -7.18 9.62 3.91
N THR A 101 -8.12 8.75 4.29
CA THR A 101 -9.47 9.15 4.70
C THR A 101 -9.45 10.20 5.83
N PRO A 102 -8.66 10.06 6.92
CA PRO A 102 -8.64 11.07 7.98
C PRO A 102 -8.18 12.45 7.50
N VAL A 103 -7.20 12.51 6.59
CA VAL A 103 -6.69 13.77 6.02
C VAL A 103 -7.75 14.44 5.17
N ALA A 104 -8.41 13.68 4.29
CA ALA A 104 -9.48 14.19 3.44
C ALA A 104 -10.69 14.68 4.26
N LEU A 105 -11.06 13.93 5.31
CA LEU A 105 -12.19 14.25 6.18
C LEU A 105 -11.91 15.50 7.03
N PHE A 106 -10.68 15.64 7.54
CA PHE A 106 -10.23 16.86 8.23
C PHE A 106 -10.31 18.09 7.32
N ALA A 107 -9.77 18.00 6.10
CA ALA A 107 -9.85 19.10 5.14
C ALA A 107 -11.30 19.47 4.78
N ALA A 108 -12.17 18.48 4.61
CA ALA A 108 -13.60 18.70 4.35
C ALA A 108 -14.31 19.38 5.52
N LEU A 109 -14.01 18.99 6.77
CA LEU A 109 -14.56 19.64 7.96
C LEU A 109 -14.11 21.10 8.08
N VAL A 110 -12.83 21.39 7.82
CA VAL A 110 -12.29 22.76 7.81
C VAL A 110 -13.00 23.60 6.75
N ALA A 111 -13.17 23.06 5.53
CA ALA A 111 -13.90 23.73 4.47
C ALA A 111 -15.36 24.01 4.85
N LEU A 112 -16.04 23.03 5.47
CA LEU A 112 -17.43 23.17 5.92
C LEU A 112 -17.58 24.23 7.02
N VAL A 113 -16.67 24.27 8.00
CA VAL A 113 -16.65 25.32 9.03
C VAL A 113 -16.44 26.70 8.41
N TYR A 114 -15.51 26.81 7.45
CA TYR A 114 -15.29 28.06 6.73
C TYR A 114 -16.53 28.52 5.96
N PHE A 115 -17.17 27.62 5.19
CA PHE A 115 -18.40 27.94 4.47
C PHE A 115 -19.52 28.37 5.42
N LEU A 116 -19.70 27.67 6.55
CA LEU A 116 -20.69 28.07 7.56
C LEU A 116 -20.38 29.44 8.17
N ALA A 117 -19.12 29.74 8.47
CA ALA A 117 -18.70 31.02 9.02
C ALA A 117 -18.97 32.18 8.04
N VAL A 118 -18.61 32.00 6.77
CA VAL A 118 -18.84 33.00 5.71
C VAL A 118 -20.33 33.16 5.38
N SER A 119 -21.14 32.10 5.55
CA SER A 119 -22.59 32.17 5.29
C SER A 119 -23.38 32.86 6.42
N LEU A 120 -22.75 33.15 7.55
CA LEU A 120 -23.35 33.83 8.71
C LEU A 120 -23.03 35.34 8.76
N GLU A 121 -22.14 35.83 7.89
CA GLU A 121 -21.97 37.27 7.56
C GLU A 121 -22.97 37.71 6.49
#